data_AF-A0A8J4WG60-F1
#
_entry.id   AF-A0A8J4WG60-F1
#
_cell.length_a   1.000
_cell.length_b   1.000
_cell.length_c   1.000
_cell.angle_alpha   90.00
_cell.angle_beta   90.00
_cell.angle_gamma   90.00
#
_symmetry.space_group_name_H-M   'P 1'
#
loop_
_entity.id
_entity.type
_entity.pdbx_description
1 polymer ?
#
loop_
_entity_poly.entity_id
_entity_poly.type
_entity_poly.pdbx_seq_one_letter_code
_entity_poly.pdbx_strand_id
1 'polypeptide(L)'
;MVLEAEIPRLPKDESYIVIRQVLNNTKFHTNHPESLPSTATPLSKVKRCVDSFSAVAAISNFFPFYKILASFYSLRAFAADILAGLTMAILHIPQGMAYGYLAGLKPINGLYTSFFPALAYFFFGTSRQISVGTFSVVAMLSAEPVNRLATDYFPSDKNISGNSTSADLEKFRLVVAVTVTILAGLIQLAMGLFHLGCLVVYISSPLLGGFTCASAVHVLFSQLNGLFGIRLKRTSGPGRLLFVSNSLLQDK
;
A
#
# COMPACT_ATOMS: atom_id res chain seq x y z
N MET A 1 -10.43 8.94 -14.86
CA MET A 1 -10.38 8.22 -16.16
C MET A 1 -11.59 7.31 -16.19
N VAL A 2 -12.73 7.89 -16.57
CA VAL A 2 -13.98 7.18 -16.78
C VAL A 2 -13.89 6.59 -18.17
N LEU A 3 -13.89 5.26 -18.28
CA LEU A 3 -14.07 4.56 -19.54
C LEU A 3 -15.56 4.66 -19.87
N GLU A 4 -15.94 5.77 -20.51
CA GLU A 4 -17.21 5.86 -21.21
C GLU A 4 -17.16 4.78 -22.30
N ALA A 5 -17.90 3.69 -22.10
CA ALA A 5 -18.04 2.66 -23.12
C ALA A 5 -18.76 3.30 -24.31
N GLU A 6 -18.01 3.59 -25.35
CA GLU A 6 -18.54 4.14 -26.60
C GLU A 6 -19.50 3.11 -27.20
N ILE A 7 -20.80 3.38 -27.05
CA ILE A 7 -21.86 2.62 -27.72
C ILE A 7 -21.56 2.75 -29.23
N PRO A 8 -21.32 1.64 -29.96
CA PRO A 8 -21.04 1.73 -31.38
C PRO A 8 -22.22 2.41 -32.07
N ARG A 9 -21.97 3.56 -32.71
CA ARG A 9 -22.98 4.27 -33.48
C ARG A 9 -23.43 3.34 -34.62
N LEU A 10 -24.65 2.81 -34.53
CA LEU A 10 -25.24 2.05 -35.62
C LEU A 10 -25.35 2.93 -36.88
N PRO A 11 -25.04 2.38 -38.08
CA PRO A 11 -25.24 3.08 -39.33
C PRO A 11 -26.73 3.43 -39.51
N LYS A 12 -27.01 4.68 -39.91
CA LYS A 12 -28.36 5.29 -39.92
C LYS A 12 -29.35 4.75 -40.96
N ASP A 13 -28.99 3.72 -41.75
CA ASP A 13 -29.82 3.24 -42.87
C ASP A 13 -30.03 1.70 -42.93
N GLU A 14 -29.64 0.94 -41.90
CA GLU A 14 -30.01 -0.47 -41.86
C GLU A 14 -31.40 -0.66 -41.23
N SER A 15 -32.40 -0.88 -42.09
CA SER A 15 -33.73 -1.32 -41.65
C SER A 15 -33.61 -2.63 -40.85
N TYR A 16 -33.81 -2.55 -39.55
CA TYR A 16 -33.70 -3.70 -38.65
C TYR A 16 -34.92 -4.63 -38.81
N ILE A 17 -34.82 -5.61 -39.72
CA ILE A 17 -35.87 -6.60 -39.98
C ILE A 17 -35.65 -7.79 -39.05
N VAL A 18 -36.45 -7.90 -37.99
CA VAL A 18 -36.48 -9.07 -37.12
C VAL A 18 -37.77 -9.84 -37.34
N ILE A 19 -37.67 -10.96 -38.04
CA ILE A 19 -38.76 -11.93 -38.18
C ILE A 19 -38.55 -13.01 -37.13
N ARG A 20 -39.35 -12.99 -36.06
CA ARG A 20 -39.36 -14.01 -35.01
C ARG A 20 -40.79 -14.38 -34.67
N GLN A 21 -41.02 -15.62 -34.25
CA GLN A 21 -42.32 -16.06 -33.80
C GLN A 21 -42.73 -15.30 -32.52
N VAL A 22 -43.97 -14.84 -32.46
CA VAL A 22 -44.52 -14.20 -31.25
C VAL A 22 -44.72 -15.30 -30.20
N LEU A 23 -43.80 -15.36 -29.23
CA LEU A 23 -43.83 -16.32 -28.13
C LEU A 23 -44.38 -15.64 -26.87
N ASN A 24 -45.29 -16.33 -26.18
CA ASN A 24 -45.70 -15.97 -24.81
C ASN A 24 -44.64 -16.50 -23.83
N ASN A 25 -44.46 -15.88 -22.66
CA ASN A 25 -43.47 -16.31 -21.65
C ASN A 25 -43.55 -17.83 -21.39
N THR A 26 -44.76 -18.37 -21.27
CA THR A 26 -44.98 -19.82 -21.08
C THR A 26 -44.46 -20.67 -22.24
N LYS A 27 -44.68 -20.27 -23.50
CA LYS A 27 -44.18 -20.99 -24.69
C LYS A 27 -42.67 -20.84 -24.88
N PHE A 28 -42.09 -19.71 -24.45
CA PHE A 28 -40.64 -19.49 -24.49
C PHE A 28 -39.90 -20.41 -23.51
N HIS A 29 -40.37 -20.52 -22.27
CA HIS A 29 -39.78 -21.42 -21.26
C HIS A 29 -39.98 -22.92 -21.58
N THR A 30 -41.00 -23.29 -22.38
CA THR A 30 -41.15 -24.67 -22.87
C THR A 30 -40.11 -25.03 -23.94
N ASN A 31 -39.82 -24.10 -24.86
CA ASN A 31 -38.86 -24.33 -25.95
C ASN A 31 -37.40 -24.10 -25.51
N HIS A 32 -37.20 -23.27 -24.50
CA HIS A 32 -35.93 -23.05 -23.83
C HIS A 32 -36.13 -23.34 -22.33
N PRO A 33 -36.05 -24.62 -21.90
CA PRO A 33 -36.08 -24.92 -20.48
C PRO A 33 -34.96 -24.12 -19.84
N GLU A 34 -35.35 -23.18 -18.99
CA GLU A 34 -34.43 -22.47 -18.12
C GLU A 34 -33.66 -23.56 -17.40
N SER A 35 -32.34 -23.62 -17.58
CA SER A 35 -31.51 -24.40 -16.68
C SER A 35 -31.72 -23.76 -15.31
N LEU A 36 -32.67 -24.30 -14.54
CA LEU A 36 -32.93 -23.90 -13.18
C LEU A 36 -31.55 -23.76 -12.53
N PRO A 37 -31.14 -22.55 -12.10
CA PRO A 37 -29.97 -22.47 -11.25
C PRO A 37 -30.34 -23.33 -10.06
N SER A 38 -29.69 -24.50 -9.95
CA SER A 38 -29.92 -25.45 -8.87
C SER A 38 -30.04 -24.64 -7.59
N THR A 39 -31.26 -24.57 -7.05
CA THR A 39 -31.56 -24.00 -5.75
C THR A 39 -30.99 -24.98 -4.73
N ALA A 40 -29.66 -25.06 -4.72
CA ALA A 40 -28.90 -25.61 -3.64
C ALA A 40 -29.28 -24.78 -2.43
N THR A 41 -30.07 -25.40 -1.56
CA THR A 41 -30.46 -24.90 -0.25
C THR A 41 -29.30 -24.16 0.41
N PRO A 42 -29.52 -22.98 1.04
CA PRO A 42 -28.44 -22.24 1.67
C PRO A 42 -27.71 -23.08 2.73
N LEU A 43 -28.40 -24.05 3.35
CA LEU A 43 -27.80 -25.00 4.29
C LEU A 43 -26.77 -25.95 3.66
N SER A 44 -26.95 -26.39 2.40
CA SER A 44 -26.00 -27.29 1.74
C SER A 44 -24.77 -26.55 1.18
N LYS A 45 -24.91 -25.26 0.82
CA LYS A 45 -23.77 -24.38 0.51
C LYS A 45 -22.93 -24.06 1.74
N VAL A 46 -23.54 -23.88 2.92
CA VAL A 46 -22.80 -23.68 4.18
C VAL A 46 -22.04 -24.94 4.58
N LYS A 47 -22.66 -26.14 4.50
CA LYS A 47 -21.94 -27.40 4.77
C LYS A 47 -20.78 -27.65 3.80
N ARG A 48 -20.96 -27.31 2.52
CA ARG A 48 -19.88 -27.42 1.51
C ARG A 48 -18.79 -26.35 1.67
N CYS A 49 -19.11 -25.18 2.22
CA CYS A 49 -18.12 -24.16 2.61
C CYS A 49 -17.31 -24.59 3.85
N VAL A 50 -17.94 -25.29 4.80
CA VAL A 50 -17.26 -25.78 6.01
C VAL A 50 -16.40 -27.02 5.70
N ASP A 51 -16.87 -27.94 4.84
CA ASP A 51 -16.09 -29.10 4.40
C ASP A 51 -14.97 -28.74 3.38
N SER A 52 -15.04 -27.56 2.77
CA SER A 52 -13.98 -27.00 1.92
C SER A 52 -12.98 -26.13 2.67
N PHE A 53 -12.97 -26.15 4.01
CA PHE A 53 -11.80 -25.73 4.78
C PHE A 53 -10.78 -26.87 4.80
N SER A 54 -10.35 -27.29 3.61
CA SER A 54 -9.18 -28.15 3.50
C SER A 54 -7.97 -27.29 3.81
N ALA A 55 -7.21 -27.63 4.85
CA ALA A 55 -5.95 -26.98 5.19
C ALA A 55 -5.04 -26.85 3.95
N VAL A 56 -5.13 -27.79 3.00
CA VAL A 56 -4.43 -27.76 1.72
C VAL A 56 -4.91 -26.62 0.81
N ALA A 57 -6.22 -26.33 0.75
CA ALA A 57 -6.78 -25.20 0.00
C ALA A 57 -6.47 -23.86 0.68
N ALA A 58 -6.44 -23.83 2.02
CA ALA A 58 -6.03 -22.66 2.80
C ALA A 58 -4.53 -22.36 2.63
N ILE A 59 -3.65 -23.38 2.68
CA ILE A 59 -2.20 -23.27 2.43
C ILE A 59 -1.94 -22.90 0.96
N SER A 60 -2.71 -23.48 0.04
CA SER A 60 -2.74 -23.11 -1.38
C SER A 60 -3.06 -21.63 -1.62
N ASN A 61 -4.03 -21.11 -0.86
CA ASN A 61 -4.42 -19.70 -0.92
C ASN A 61 -3.46 -18.79 -0.13
N PHE A 62 -2.71 -19.34 0.83
CA PHE A 62 -1.74 -18.61 1.65
C PHE A 62 -0.41 -18.40 0.91
N PHE A 63 -0.03 -19.32 0.01
CA PHE A 63 1.13 -19.19 -0.88
C PHE A 63 0.71 -19.14 -2.36
N PRO A 64 -0.03 -18.11 -2.81
CA PRO A 64 -0.51 -18.02 -4.20
C PRO A 64 0.62 -17.90 -5.25
N PHE A 65 1.87 -17.70 -4.82
CA PHE A 65 3.05 -17.58 -5.66
C PHE A 65 3.18 -18.71 -6.70
N TYR A 66 2.99 -19.98 -6.28
CA TYR A 66 3.15 -21.11 -7.20
C TYR A 66 2.07 -21.13 -8.28
N LYS A 67 0.84 -20.67 -7.96
CA LYS A 67 -0.28 -20.60 -8.92
C LYS A 67 -0.08 -19.48 -9.93
N ILE A 68 0.48 -18.36 -9.50
CA ILE A 68 0.80 -17.20 -10.36
C ILE A 68 1.96 -17.52 -11.30
N LEU A 69 2.99 -18.23 -10.82
CA LEU A 69 4.17 -18.56 -11.63
C LEU A 69 3.92 -19.73 -12.61
N ALA A 70 3.10 -20.72 -12.24
CA ALA A 70 2.90 -21.94 -13.03
C ALA A 70 1.90 -21.81 -14.19
N SER A 71 1.00 -20.82 -14.17
CA SER A 71 -0.16 -20.75 -15.07
C SER A 71 0.15 -20.16 -16.47
N PHE A 72 1.26 -20.52 -17.11
CA PHE A 72 1.77 -20.05 -18.43
C PHE A 72 2.65 -18.78 -18.39
N TYR A 73 3.87 -18.91 -17.90
CA TYR A 73 4.87 -17.85 -17.97
C TYR A 73 5.72 -17.96 -19.25
N SER A 74 5.68 -16.93 -20.10
CA SER A 74 6.51 -16.85 -21.31
C SER A 74 7.89 -16.28 -21.01
N LEU A 75 8.94 -16.73 -21.72
CA LEU A 75 10.30 -16.19 -21.59
C LEU A 75 10.38 -14.67 -21.83
N ARG A 76 9.48 -14.12 -22.65
CA ARG A 76 9.37 -12.67 -22.88
C ARG A 76 8.86 -11.93 -21.64
N ALA A 77 7.91 -12.51 -20.91
CA ALA A 77 7.43 -11.95 -19.65
C ALA A 77 8.53 -12.00 -18.58
N PHE A 78 9.35 -13.05 -18.57
CA PHE A 78 10.52 -13.15 -17.70
C PHE A 78 11.53 -12.02 -17.90
N ALA A 79 11.91 -11.79 -19.16
CA ALA A 79 12.84 -10.71 -19.49
C ALA A 79 12.27 -9.33 -19.10
N ALA A 80 10.96 -9.12 -19.30
CA ALA A 80 10.30 -7.88 -18.91
C ALA A 80 10.24 -7.70 -17.38
N ASP A 81 9.92 -8.75 -16.62
CA ASP A 81 9.86 -8.71 -15.16
C ASP A 81 11.27 -8.54 -14.54
N ILE A 82 12.33 -9.13 -15.13
CA ILE A 82 13.73 -8.87 -14.72
C ILE A 82 14.10 -7.40 -14.92
N LEU A 83 13.80 -6.84 -16.09
CA LEU A 83 14.12 -5.44 -16.40
C LEU A 83 13.35 -4.48 -15.48
N ALA A 84 12.08 -4.78 -15.20
CA ALA A 84 11.27 -4.02 -14.24
C ALA A 84 11.80 -4.17 -12.81
N GLY A 85 12.21 -5.36 -12.40
CA GLY A 85 12.81 -5.61 -11.08
C GLY A 85 14.13 -4.86 -10.89
N LEU A 86 15.00 -4.86 -11.92
CA LEU A 86 16.27 -4.16 -11.88
C LEU A 86 16.08 -2.63 -11.79
N THR A 87 15.14 -2.07 -12.56
CA THR A 87 14.84 -0.63 -12.48
C THR A 87 14.27 -0.26 -11.10
N MET A 88 13.37 -1.06 -10.54
CA MET A 88 12.85 -0.85 -9.18
C MET A 88 13.95 -0.97 -8.11
N ALA A 89 14.88 -1.92 -8.25
CA ALA A 89 16.00 -2.06 -7.33
C ALA A 89 16.91 -0.82 -7.32
N ILE A 90 17.24 -0.28 -8.51
CA ILE A 90 18.04 0.95 -8.64
C ILE A 90 17.31 2.15 -8.00
N LEU A 91 15.99 2.25 -8.16
CA LEU A 91 15.19 3.32 -7.55
C LEU A 91 15.09 3.20 -6.02
N HIS A 92 15.00 1.98 -5.49
CA HIS A 92 14.85 1.73 -4.06
C HIS A 92 16.07 2.12 -3.21
N ILE A 93 17.29 2.12 -3.79
CA ILE A 93 18.53 2.46 -3.06
C ILE A 93 18.50 3.91 -2.55
N PRO A 94 18.43 4.95 -3.41
CA PRO A 94 18.38 6.33 -2.94
C PRO A 94 17.08 6.63 -2.19
N GLN A 95 15.94 6.07 -2.63
CA GLN A 95 14.64 6.26 -1.99
C GLN A 95 14.65 5.75 -0.53
N GLY A 96 15.15 4.53 -0.31
CA GLY A 96 15.25 3.93 1.02
C GLY A 96 16.17 4.73 1.94
N MET A 97 17.35 5.13 1.45
CA MET A 97 18.29 5.94 2.21
C MET A 97 17.69 7.29 2.63
N ALA A 98 17.00 7.98 1.72
CA ALA A 98 16.34 9.24 2.00
C ALA A 98 15.25 9.10 3.06
N TYR A 99 14.42 8.06 2.96
CA TYR A 99 13.31 7.85 3.90
C TYR A 99 13.78 7.37 5.28
N GLY A 100 14.85 6.59 5.36
CA GLY A 100 15.51 6.28 6.64
C GLY A 100 16.01 7.54 7.36
N TYR A 101 16.60 8.47 6.61
CA TYR A 101 17.03 9.77 7.14
C TYR A 101 15.86 10.68 7.54
N LEU A 102 14.76 10.67 6.78
CA LEU A 102 13.54 11.41 7.14
C LEU A 102 12.92 10.91 8.44
N ALA A 103 12.98 9.60 8.69
CA ALA A 103 12.55 8.96 9.94
C ALA A 103 13.43 9.29 11.16
N GLY A 104 14.54 10.02 10.98
CA GLY A 104 15.47 10.36 12.06
C GLY A 104 16.47 9.25 12.42
N LEU A 105 16.58 8.24 11.56
CA LEU A 105 17.47 7.08 11.70
C LEU A 105 18.67 7.18 10.73
N LYS A 106 19.64 6.28 10.88
CA LYS A 106 20.72 6.11 9.90
C LYS A 106 20.16 5.67 8.54
N PRO A 107 20.70 6.19 7.41
CA PRO A 107 20.23 5.83 6.06
C PRO A 107 20.23 4.32 5.77
N ILE A 108 21.18 3.57 6.36
CA ILE A 108 21.26 2.10 6.21
C ILE A 108 19.99 1.38 6.68
N ASN A 109 19.31 1.92 7.70
CA ASN A 109 18.07 1.33 8.22
C ASN A 109 16.92 1.46 7.22
N GLY A 110 16.95 2.49 6.37
CA GLY A 110 16.00 2.65 5.28
C GLY A 110 16.21 1.64 4.14
N LEU A 111 17.43 1.12 3.98
CA LEU A 111 17.69 0.05 3.02
C LEU A 111 17.14 -1.29 3.51
N TYR A 112 17.25 -1.57 4.81
CA TYR A 112 16.64 -2.77 5.42
C TYR A 112 15.12 -2.80 5.23
N THR A 113 14.45 -1.66 5.39
CA THR A 113 13.00 -1.55 5.22
C THR A 113 12.54 -1.58 3.76
N SER A 114 13.43 -1.38 2.78
CA SER A 114 13.11 -1.59 1.35
C SER A 114 13.35 -3.04 0.91
N PHE A 115 14.28 -3.76 1.54
CA PHE A 115 14.66 -5.12 1.13
C PHE A 115 13.80 -6.21 1.77
N PHE A 116 13.72 -6.24 3.11
CA PHE A 116 13.05 -7.33 3.82
C PHE A 116 11.53 -7.40 3.57
N PRO A 117 10.78 -6.28 3.54
CA PRO A 117 9.35 -6.33 3.23
C PRO A 117 9.04 -6.80 1.81
N ALA A 118 9.88 -6.45 0.82
CA ALA A 118 9.73 -6.94 -0.54
C ALA A 118 9.93 -8.47 -0.60
N LEU A 119 10.93 -8.99 0.12
CA LEU A 119 11.16 -10.43 0.25
C LEU A 119 10.00 -11.13 0.97
N ALA A 120 9.46 -10.54 2.04
CA ALA A 120 8.29 -11.09 2.73
C ALA A 120 7.05 -11.09 1.82
N TYR A 121 6.82 -10.00 1.08
CA TYR A 121 5.71 -9.89 0.13
C TYR A 121 5.84 -10.89 -1.03
N PHE A 122 7.04 -11.29 -1.44
CA PHE A 122 7.23 -12.34 -2.44
C PHE A 122 6.62 -13.69 -2.00
N PHE A 123 6.70 -14.04 -0.71
CA PHE A 123 6.12 -15.31 -0.20
C PHE A 123 4.61 -15.22 0.04
N PHE A 124 4.13 -14.12 0.63
CA PHE A 124 2.73 -13.98 1.08
C PHE A 124 1.85 -13.14 0.15
N GLY A 125 2.42 -12.54 -0.88
CA GLY A 125 1.75 -11.56 -1.75
C GLY A 125 0.80 -12.22 -2.73
N THR A 126 -0.40 -11.65 -2.85
CA THR A 126 -1.45 -12.11 -3.76
C THR A 126 -1.42 -11.42 -5.12
N SER A 127 -0.78 -10.25 -5.24
CA SER A 127 -0.71 -9.45 -6.47
C SER A 127 0.71 -9.39 -7.03
N ARG A 128 0.85 -9.69 -8.33
CA ARG A 128 2.14 -9.79 -9.05
C ARG A 128 2.78 -8.43 -9.34
N GLN A 129 1.98 -7.38 -9.52
CA GLN A 129 2.44 -6.07 -9.99
C GLN A 129 2.76 -5.09 -8.87
N ILE A 130 2.45 -5.44 -7.61
CA ILE A 130 2.68 -4.57 -6.46
C ILE A 130 4.11 -4.78 -5.95
N SER A 131 4.88 -3.69 -5.88
CA SER A 131 6.16 -3.64 -5.19
C SER A 131 5.98 -2.98 -3.83
N VAL A 132 6.35 -3.68 -2.76
CA VAL A 132 6.33 -3.16 -1.39
C VAL A 132 7.70 -2.59 -1.05
N GLY A 133 7.75 -1.42 -0.44
CA GLY A 133 8.98 -0.76 -0.05
C GLY A 133 8.74 0.38 0.93
N THR A 134 9.69 1.31 0.98
CA THR A 134 9.64 2.47 1.86
C THR A 134 8.76 3.57 1.31
N PHE A 135 8.05 4.30 2.19
CA PHE A 135 7.13 5.36 1.82
C PHE A 135 7.36 6.65 2.62
N SER A 136 7.34 7.81 1.95
CA SER A 136 7.63 9.12 2.56
C SER A 136 6.75 9.43 3.77
N VAL A 137 5.44 9.23 3.64
CA VAL A 137 4.48 9.63 4.68
C VAL A 137 4.67 8.77 5.93
N VAL A 138 4.88 7.46 5.76
CA VAL A 138 5.12 6.55 6.88
C VAL A 138 6.44 6.90 7.58
N ALA A 139 7.49 7.22 6.83
CA ALA A 139 8.76 7.67 7.41
C ALA A 139 8.59 8.94 8.25
N MET A 140 7.87 9.94 7.74
CA MET A 140 7.59 11.17 8.48
C MET A 140 6.73 10.93 9.73
N LEU A 141 5.69 10.10 9.64
CA LEU A 141 4.83 9.75 10.77
C LEU A 141 5.61 8.98 11.84
N SER A 142 6.52 8.09 11.44
CA SER A 142 7.39 7.35 12.38
C SER A 142 8.46 8.25 13.02
N ALA A 143 8.87 9.34 12.36
CA ALA A 143 9.86 10.27 12.88
C ALA A 143 9.37 11.00 14.13
N GLU A 144 8.06 11.25 14.23
CA GLU A 144 7.44 11.99 15.32
C GLU A 144 7.64 11.32 16.70
N PRO A 145 7.17 10.08 16.93
CA PRO A 145 7.37 9.39 18.20
C PRO A 145 8.86 9.16 18.49
N VAL A 146 9.67 8.89 17.46
CA VAL A 146 11.13 8.72 17.60
C VAL A 146 11.80 9.98 18.13
N ASN A 147 11.48 11.15 17.56
CA ASN A 147 12.07 12.42 17.98
C ASN A 147 11.53 12.88 19.35
N ARG A 148 10.25 12.68 19.60
CA ARG A 148 9.63 13.02 20.89
C ARG A 148 10.28 12.24 22.04
N LEU A 149 10.31 10.91 21.93
CA LEU A 149 10.90 10.05 22.97
C LEU A 149 12.41 10.23 23.10
N ALA A 150 13.12 10.50 22.01
CA ALA A 150 14.54 10.79 22.06
C ALA A 150 14.83 12.10 22.82
N THR A 151 13.98 13.12 22.67
CA THR A 151 14.14 14.41 23.37
C THR A 151 13.80 14.30 24.85
N ASP A 152 12.79 13.49 25.20
CA ASP A 152 12.36 13.27 26.59
C ASP A 152 13.42 12.49 27.40
N TYR A 153 14.08 11.50 26.78
CA TYR A 153 15.05 10.62 27.48
C TYR A 153 16.48 11.17 27.47
N PHE A 154 16.87 11.89 26.42
CA PHE A 154 18.14 12.61 26.33
C PHE A 154 17.84 14.11 26.22
N PRO A 155 17.45 14.79 27.31
CA PRO A 155 17.38 16.23 27.30
C PRO A 155 18.76 16.76 26.88
N SER A 156 18.77 17.68 25.91
CA SER A 156 20.01 18.31 25.45
C SER A 156 20.59 19.18 26.57
N ASP A 157 21.25 18.55 27.55
CA ASP A 157 22.22 19.23 28.40
C ASP A 157 23.40 19.57 27.50
N LYS A 158 23.43 20.83 27.07
CA LYS A 158 24.42 21.42 26.16
C LYS A 158 25.86 21.40 26.71
N ASN A 159 26.18 20.60 27.72
CA ASN A 159 27.44 20.66 28.46
C ASN A 159 28.23 19.34 28.49
N ILE A 160 27.89 18.33 27.68
CA ILE A 160 28.66 17.07 27.63
C ILE A 160 29.32 16.91 26.25
N SER A 161 30.60 17.26 26.21
CA SER A 161 31.57 17.07 25.12
C SER A 161 32.00 15.60 24.96
N GLY A 162 31.04 14.69 24.82
CA GLY A 162 31.31 13.27 24.64
C GLY A 162 30.75 12.73 23.33
N ASN A 163 31.62 12.25 22.43
CA ASN A 163 31.21 11.51 21.21
C ASN A 163 30.35 10.26 21.54
N SER A 164 30.46 9.73 22.75
CA SER A 164 29.72 8.55 23.23
C SER A 164 28.20 8.74 23.28
N THR A 165 27.69 9.93 23.61
CA THR A 165 26.23 10.16 23.69
C THR A 165 25.53 10.08 22.32
N SER A 166 26.27 10.37 21.24
CA SER A 166 25.73 10.30 19.88
C SER A 166 25.41 8.87 19.43
N ALA A 167 26.27 7.91 19.76
CA ALA A 167 26.08 6.51 19.39
C ALA A 167 24.92 5.87 20.15
N ASP A 168 24.75 6.24 21.43
CA ASP A 168 23.68 5.69 22.27
C ASP A 168 22.31 6.31 21.91
N LEU A 169 22.29 7.60 21.54
CA LEU A 169 21.08 8.24 20.99
C LEU A 169 20.61 7.55 19.70
N GLU A 170 21.52 7.22 18.79
CA GLU A 170 21.19 6.54 17.54
C GLU A 170 20.62 5.13 17.78
N LYS A 171 21.21 4.37 18.71
CA LYS A 171 20.68 3.05 19.11
C LYS A 171 19.29 3.19 19.74
N PHE A 172 19.11 4.18 20.62
CA PHE A 172 17.81 4.43 21.26
C PHE A 172 16.73 4.75 20.23
N ARG A 173 17.01 5.64 19.26
CA ARG A 173 16.08 5.96 18.17
C ARG A 173 15.69 4.72 17.36
N LEU A 174 16.66 3.84 17.08
CA LEU A 174 16.40 2.58 16.39
C LEU A 174 15.47 1.67 17.20
N VAL A 175 15.70 1.50 18.51
CA VAL A 175 14.85 0.69 19.39
C VAL A 175 13.42 1.22 19.42
N VAL A 176 13.24 2.55 19.52
CA VAL A 176 11.92 3.17 19.47
C VAL A 176 11.22 2.89 18.13
N ALA A 177 11.92 3.09 17.01
CA ALA A 177 11.36 2.84 15.69
C ALA A 177 10.94 1.37 15.50
N VAL A 178 11.76 0.42 15.95
CA VAL A 178 11.45 -1.02 15.90
C VAL A 178 10.23 -1.34 16.76
N THR A 179 10.14 -0.77 17.96
CA THR A 179 9.00 -1.00 18.86
C THR A 179 7.69 -0.50 18.26
N VAL A 180 7.69 0.72 17.69
CA VAL A 180 6.51 1.28 16.99
C VAL A 180 6.14 0.42 15.78
N THR A 181 7.12 -0.10 15.04
CA THR A 181 6.89 -0.95 13.87
C THR A 181 6.27 -2.30 14.27
N ILE A 182 6.78 -2.92 15.33
CA ILE A 182 6.23 -4.18 15.87
C ILE A 182 4.79 -3.97 16.35
N LEU A 183 4.53 -2.89 17.08
CA LEU A 183 3.17 -2.55 17.53
C LEU A 183 2.22 -2.33 16.35
N ALA A 184 2.65 -1.58 15.33
CA ALA A 184 1.86 -1.36 14.11
C ALA A 184 1.59 -2.69 13.38
N GLY A 185 2.57 -3.58 13.29
CA GLY A 185 2.42 -4.92 12.70
C GLY A 185 1.44 -5.80 13.48
N LEU A 186 1.49 -5.76 14.82
CA LEU A 186 0.54 -6.49 15.67
C LEU A 186 -0.89 -5.98 15.50
N ILE A 187 -1.07 -4.66 15.41
CA ILE A 187 -2.37 -4.04 15.11
C ILE A 187 -2.86 -4.48 13.72
N GLN A 188 -2.00 -4.48 12.70
CA GLN A 188 -2.35 -4.96 11.36
C GLN A 188 -2.75 -6.44 11.36
N LEU A 189 -2.05 -7.28 12.12
CA LEU A 189 -2.38 -8.70 12.28
C LEU A 189 -3.73 -8.87 12.97
N ALA A 190 -3.99 -8.12 14.04
CA ALA A 190 -5.28 -8.12 14.73
C ALA A 190 -6.41 -7.66 13.78
N MET A 191 -6.20 -6.59 13.01
CA MET A 191 -7.17 -6.13 12.01
C MET A 191 -7.42 -7.17 10.91
N GLY A 192 -6.38 -7.89 10.49
CA GLY A 192 -6.49 -9.01 9.56
C GLY A 192 -7.31 -10.17 10.13
N LEU A 193 -7.08 -10.53 11.40
CA LEU A 193 -7.83 -11.59 12.11
C LEU A 193 -9.33 -11.25 12.22
N PHE A 194 -9.64 -9.99 12.54
CA PHE A 194 -11.02 -9.48 12.55
C PHE A 194 -11.60 -9.23 11.14
N HIS A 195 -10.87 -9.57 10.08
CA HIS A 195 -11.28 -9.37 8.68
C HIS A 195 -11.73 -7.92 8.36
N LEU A 196 -11.10 -6.93 9.01
CA LEU A 196 -11.39 -5.51 8.78
C LEU A 196 -10.93 -5.03 7.39
N GLY A 197 -10.36 -5.89 6.55
CA GLY A 197 -10.12 -5.62 5.13
C GLY A 197 -11.40 -5.23 4.37
N CYS A 198 -12.57 -5.73 4.80
CA CYS A 198 -13.85 -5.32 4.23
C CYS A 198 -14.12 -3.81 4.43
N LEU A 199 -13.72 -3.25 5.57
CA LEU A 199 -13.92 -1.83 5.89
C LEU A 199 -13.12 -0.92 4.94
N VAL A 200 -11.94 -1.35 4.51
CA VAL A 200 -11.09 -0.60 3.57
C VAL A 200 -11.76 -0.45 2.21
N VAL A 201 -12.55 -1.45 1.79
CA VAL A 201 -13.30 -1.41 0.52
C VAL A 201 -14.42 -0.35 0.55
N TYR A 202 -14.91 0.02 1.73
CA TYR A 202 -15.94 1.05 1.89
C TYR A 202 -15.40 2.48 1.90
N ILE A 203 -14.08 2.68 1.83
CA ILE A 203 -13.50 4.01 1.73
C ILE A 203 -13.80 4.59 0.33
N SER A 204 -14.42 5.75 0.29
CA SER A 204 -14.82 6.37 -0.98
C SER A 204 -13.61 6.81 -1.81
N SER A 205 -13.69 6.64 -3.13
CA SER A 205 -12.63 7.08 -4.06
C SER A 205 -12.24 8.57 -3.92
N PRO A 206 -13.20 9.50 -3.68
CA PRO A 206 -12.86 10.91 -3.42
C PRO A 206 -12.05 11.12 -2.14
N LEU A 207 -12.31 10.33 -1.08
CA LEU A 207 -11.58 10.43 0.18
C LEU A 207 -10.12 9.95 0.01
N LEU A 208 -9.91 8.83 -0.69
CA LEU A 208 -8.58 8.33 -1.04
C LEU A 208 -7.81 9.33 -1.91
N GLY A 209 -8.49 9.93 -2.88
CA GLY A 209 -7.93 10.98 -3.74
C GLY A 209 -7.51 12.23 -2.94
N GLY A 210 -8.39 12.72 -2.05
CA GLY A 210 -8.11 13.85 -1.18
C GLY A 210 -6.95 13.59 -0.22
N PHE A 211 -6.92 12.42 0.43
CA PHE A 211 -5.82 12.02 1.31
C PHE A 211 -4.48 11.92 0.56
N THR A 212 -4.48 11.36 -0.65
CA THR A 212 -3.27 11.24 -1.47
C THR A 212 -2.77 12.60 -1.93
N CYS A 213 -3.67 13.49 -2.36
CA CYS A 213 -3.33 14.86 -2.74
C CYS A 213 -2.74 15.65 -1.57
N ALA A 214 -3.40 15.61 -0.41
CA ALA A 214 -2.89 16.23 0.82
C ALA A 214 -1.54 15.65 1.25
N SER A 215 -1.37 14.33 1.16
CA SER A 215 -0.10 13.65 1.43
C SER A 215 1.01 14.09 0.48
N ALA A 216 0.72 14.25 -0.82
CA ALA A 216 1.69 14.72 -1.81
C ALA A 216 2.15 16.14 -1.52
N VAL A 217 1.21 17.06 -1.23
CA VAL A 217 1.52 18.44 -0.81
C VAL A 217 2.36 18.43 0.47
N HIS A 218 1.97 17.64 1.47
CA HIS A 218 2.70 17.51 2.73
C HIS A 218 4.15 17.01 2.54
N VAL A 219 4.36 16.00 1.69
CA VAL A 219 5.69 15.50 1.36
C VAL A 219 6.51 16.58 0.65
N LEU A 220 5.92 17.29 -0.32
CA LEU A 220 6.60 18.37 -1.04
C LEU A 220 7.15 19.42 -0.07
N PHE A 221 6.30 19.95 0.81
CA PHE A 221 6.73 20.92 1.84
C PHE A 221 7.77 20.35 2.80
N SER A 222 7.71 19.05 3.14
CA SER A 222 8.74 18.43 3.96
C SER A 222 10.10 18.30 3.27
N GLN A 223 10.13 18.22 1.94
CA GLN A 223 11.36 18.16 1.17
C GLN A 223 11.91 19.54 0.79
N LEU A 224 11.09 20.60 0.79
CA LEU A 224 11.53 21.97 0.46
C LEU A 224 12.72 22.43 1.33
N ASN A 225 12.73 22.09 2.61
CA ASN A 225 13.83 22.44 3.52
C ASN A 225 15.17 21.83 3.07
N GLY A 226 15.13 20.60 2.53
CA GLY A 226 16.31 19.93 1.98
C GLY A 226 16.76 20.54 0.65
N LEU A 227 15.81 20.99 -0.18
CA LEU A 227 16.08 21.58 -1.49
C LEU A 227 16.71 22.98 -1.39
N PHE A 228 16.22 23.82 -0.48
CA PHE A 228 16.76 25.18 -0.25
C PHE A 228 17.98 25.21 0.67
N GLY A 229 18.39 24.07 1.25
CA GLY A 229 19.57 23.97 2.12
C GLY A 229 19.41 24.61 3.51
N ILE A 230 18.21 25.06 3.87
CA ILE A 230 17.93 25.71 5.16
C ILE A 230 17.70 24.64 6.22
N ARG A 231 18.57 24.59 7.24
CA ARG A 231 18.44 23.65 8.36
C ARG A 231 17.43 24.18 9.39
N LEU A 232 16.13 24.09 9.08
CA LEU A 232 15.10 24.39 10.06
C LEU A 232 15.09 23.35 11.18
N LYS A 233 14.93 23.82 12.41
CA LYS A 233 14.67 22.97 13.59
C LYS A 233 13.43 22.12 13.27
N ARG A 234 13.53 20.80 13.41
CA ARG A 234 12.39 19.88 13.22
C ARG A 234 11.35 20.19 14.31
N THR A 235 10.35 21.00 13.96
CA THR A 235 9.22 21.30 14.84
C THR A 235 8.08 20.33 14.54
N SER A 236 7.42 19.87 15.59
CA SER A 236 6.36 18.89 15.54
C SER A 236 5.06 19.48 16.06
N GLY A 237 3.94 19.19 15.40
CA GLY A 237 2.62 19.66 15.82
C GLY A 237 1.67 20.10 14.68
N PRO A 238 0.38 20.30 14.98
CA PRO A 238 -0.60 20.83 14.04
C PRO A 238 -0.21 22.25 13.60
N GLY A 239 -0.24 22.53 12.29
CA GLY A 239 0.15 23.81 11.72
C GLY A 239 1.62 23.93 11.30
N ARG A 240 2.43 22.85 11.39
CA ARG A 240 3.84 22.82 10.96
C ARG A 240 4.06 23.41 9.55
N LEU A 241 3.17 23.10 8.62
CA LEU A 241 3.20 23.61 7.24
C LEU A 241 3.22 25.14 7.19
N LEU A 242 2.35 25.79 7.96
CA LEU A 242 2.25 27.26 8.03
C LEU A 242 3.46 27.88 8.71
N PHE A 243 3.98 27.24 9.77
CA PHE A 243 5.20 27.71 10.42
C PHE A 243 6.41 27.60 9.49
N VAL A 244 6.55 26.48 8.77
CA VAL A 244 7.64 26.31 7.81
C VAL A 244 7.53 27.30 6.65
N SER A 245 6.32 27.53 6.10
CA SER A 245 6.15 28.51 5.02
C SER A 245 6.44 29.94 5.48
N ASN A 246 6.02 30.31 6.69
CA ASN A 246 6.32 31.63 7.26
C ASN A 246 7.81 31.80 7.55
N SER A 247 8.48 30.77 8.09
CA SER A 247 9.93 30.81 8.32
C SER A 247 10.73 30.89 7.02
N LEU A 248 10.28 30.25 5.93
CA LEU A 248 10.92 30.37 4.61
C LEU A 248 10.72 31.75 3.96
N LEU A 249 9.61 32.44 4.26
CA LEU A 249 9.33 33.79 3.76
C LEU A 249 10.06 34.89 4.55
N GLN A 250 10.39 34.65 5.82
CA GLN A 250 11.10 35.60 6.68
C GLN A 250 12.62 35.56 6.55
N ASP A 251 13.19 34.47 6.00
CA ASP A 251 14.65 34.31 5.80
C ASP A 251 15.15 34.94 4.48
N LYS A 252 14.41 35.95 3.98
CA LYS A 252 14.74 36.82 2.84
C LYS A 252 14.90 38.25 3.32
#